data_AF-A0A0S6W6D8-F1
#
_entry.id   AF-A0A0S6W6D8-F1
#
_cell.length_a   1.000
_cell.length_b   1.000
_cell.length_c   1.000
_cell.angle_alpha   90.00
_cell.angle_beta   90.00
_cell.angle_gamma   90.00
#
_symmetry.space_group_name_H-M   'P 1'
#
loop_
_entity.id
_entity.type
_entity.pdbx_description
1 polymer ?
#
loop_
_entity_poly.entity_id
_entity_poly.type
_entity_poly.pdbx_seq_one_letter_code
_entity_poly.pdbx_strand_id
1 'polypeptide(L)'
;MNPFFDKTLLIVLGTVVLSLFSFRPTVAFAAQADAPPIELVMIDARQPAYTVLIGIPRENVEQVKKQPKEDGLTILSWKAFETDAETLIGKGISNNEYPEIPLAKGILALLKLYPAMPFGVTWNGGVAVTYSDYKHAEKLYDLHQKSADEYEQKKPKDRASDPIHPENQFGALLGEDWKK
;
A
#
# COMPACT_ATOMS: atom_id res chain seq x y z
N MET A 1 2.20 -18.62 28.20
CA MET A 1 1.10 -19.39 27.60
C MET A 1 -0.21 -18.70 27.93
N ASN A 2 -0.83 -18.08 26.92
CA ASN A 2 -2.24 -17.69 26.92
C ASN A 2 -2.67 -17.66 25.45
N PRO A 3 -3.52 -18.59 24.98
CA PRO A 3 -3.97 -18.64 23.59
C PRO A 3 -5.34 -17.96 23.49
N PHE A 4 -5.35 -16.64 23.31
CA PHE A 4 -6.56 -15.90 22.94
C PHE A 4 -6.19 -14.84 21.93
N PHE A 5 -5.72 -15.29 20.78
CA PHE A 5 -5.81 -14.51 19.56
C PHE A 5 -6.37 -15.40 18.47
N ASP A 6 -7.15 -14.75 17.61
CA ASP A 6 -7.41 -15.18 16.23
C ASP A 6 -8.68 -16.00 15.97
N LYS A 7 -9.82 -15.28 15.86
CA LYS A 7 -10.97 -15.69 15.04
C LYS A 7 -11.72 -14.53 14.37
N THR A 8 -11.51 -13.28 14.78
CA THR A 8 -12.23 -12.13 14.17
C THR A 8 -11.60 -11.66 12.86
N LEU A 9 -10.31 -11.91 12.64
CA LEU A 9 -9.62 -11.51 11.40
C LEU A 9 -9.97 -12.41 10.20
N LEU A 10 -10.53 -13.60 10.45
CA LEU A 10 -10.82 -14.60 9.43
C LEU A 10 -12.17 -14.41 8.70
N ILE A 11 -13.05 -13.52 9.20
CA ILE A 11 -14.41 -13.39 8.65
C ILE A 11 -14.51 -12.26 7.60
N VAL A 12 -13.60 -11.28 7.60
CA VAL A 12 -13.65 -10.17 6.62
C VAL A 12 -12.89 -10.50 5.32
N LEU A 13 -11.97 -11.47 5.36
CA LEU A 13 -11.21 -11.95 4.19
C LEU A 13 -11.81 -13.20 3.51
N GLY A 14 -12.86 -13.79 4.09
CA GLY A 14 -13.34 -15.13 3.74
C GLY A 14 -14.32 -15.26 2.58
N THR A 15 -14.82 -14.17 1.99
CA THR A 15 -15.94 -14.25 1.01
C THR A 15 -15.55 -13.90 -0.43
N VAL A 16 -14.28 -13.61 -0.72
CA VAL A 16 -13.84 -13.22 -2.09
C VAL A 16 -12.92 -14.24 -2.75
N VAL A 17 -12.73 -15.43 -2.15
CA VAL A 17 -11.87 -16.47 -2.74
C VAL A 17 -12.61 -17.78 -2.79
N LEU A 18 -13.52 -17.94 -3.75
CA LEU A 18 -13.73 -19.23 -4.43
C LEU A 18 -14.71 -19.07 -5.60
N SER A 19 -14.17 -18.91 -6.80
CA SER A 19 -14.60 -19.57 -8.03
C SER A 19 -14.24 -18.70 -9.23
N LEU A 20 -13.04 -18.88 -9.77
CA LEU A 20 -12.81 -18.69 -11.20
C LEU A 20 -11.68 -19.62 -11.63
N PHE A 21 -12.13 -20.65 -12.33
CA PHE A 21 -11.47 -21.66 -13.13
C PHE A 21 -10.02 -21.39 -13.57
N SER A 22 -9.26 -22.48 -13.50
CA SER A 22 -7.94 -22.71 -14.06
C SER A 22 -7.75 -22.12 -15.46
N PHE A 23 -6.94 -21.07 -15.56
CA PHE A 23 -6.20 -20.73 -16.77
C PHE A 23 -4.73 -20.66 -16.40
N ARG A 24 -3.91 -21.52 -17.02
CA ARG A 24 -2.46 -21.32 -17.05
C ARG A 24 -2.22 -20.05 -17.89
N PRO A 25 -1.59 -18.98 -17.38
CA PRO A 25 -1.18 -17.90 -18.25
C PRO A 25 0.08 -18.37 -18.98
N THR A 26 -0.08 -18.67 -20.27
CA THR A 26 1.01 -18.51 -21.23
C THR A 26 1.44 -17.04 -21.11
N VAL A 27 2.70 -16.78 -20.78
CA VAL A 27 3.24 -15.42 -20.75
C VAL A 27 3.35 -14.93 -22.19
N ALA A 28 2.23 -14.47 -22.72
CA ALA A 28 2.21 -13.53 -23.83
C ALA A 28 2.30 -12.14 -23.20
N PHE A 29 3.28 -11.34 -23.63
CA PHE A 29 3.24 -9.89 -23.49
C PHE A 29 2.02 -9.40 -24.28
N ALA A 30 0.85 -9.50 -23.65
CA ALA A 30 -0.36 -8.89 -24.15
C ALA A 30 -0.14 -7.38 -24.08
N ALA A 31 -0.39 -6.71 -25.20
CA ALA A 31 -0.48 -5.27 -25.26
C ALA A 31 -1.25 -4.75 -24.05
N GLN A 32 -0.66 -3.75 -23.39
CA GLN A 32 -1.19 -3.07 -22.23
C GLN A 32 -2.61 -2.59 -22.56
N ALA A 33 -3.61 -3.40 -22.20
CA ALA A 33 -4.98 -2.92 -22.16
C ALA A 33 -4.96 -1.77 -21.16
N ASP A 34 -5.38 -0.58 -21.59
CA ASP A 34 -5.47 0.58 -20.71
C ASP A 34 -6.15 0.15 -19.41
N ALA A 35 -5.44 0.25 -18.29
CA ALA A 35 -5.98 -0.10 -16.99
C ALA A 35 -7.30 0.66 -16.78
N PRO A 36 -8.35 0.03 -16.21
CA PRO A 36 -9.65 0.68 -16.09
C PRO A 36 -9.51 1.98 -15.29
N PRO A 37 -10.16 3.07 -15.73
CA PRO A 37 -9.97 4.37 -15.12
C PRO A 37 -10.43 4.33 -13.66
N ILE A 38 -9.55 4.82 -12.78
CA ILE A 38 -9.82 4.93 -11.35
C ILE A 38 -10.79 6.07 -11.13
N GLU A 39 -11.89 5.80 -10.42
CA GLU A 39 -12.87 6.83 -10.06
C GLU A 39 -12.72 7.28 -8.61
N LEU A 40 -12.43 6.33 -7.72
CA LEU A 40 -12.25 6.60 -6.30
C LEU A 40 -10.90 6.09 -5.82
N VAL A 41 -10.40 6.68 -4.75
CA VAL A 41 -9.27 6.15 -3.99
C VAL A 41 -9.76 5.89 -2.59
N MET A 42 -9.49 4.69 -2.10
CA MET A 42 -9.68 4.31 -0.72
C MET A 42 -8.34 4.46 0.02
N ILE A 43 -8.37 5.14 1.15
CA ILE A 43 -7.25 5.36 2.06
C ILE A 43 -7.64 4.75 3.40
N ASP A 44 -6.92 3.71 3.81
CA ASP A 44 -7.12 3.03 5.09
C ASP A 44 -5.93 3.30 6.00
N ALA A 45 -6.13 4.16 6.99
CA ALA A 45 -5.12 4.60 7.96
C ALA A 45 -5.35 3.98 9.35
N ARG A 46 -6.08 2.86 9.44
CA ARG A 46 -6.41 2.23 10.73
C ARG A 46 -5.21 1.55 11.41
N GLN A 47 -4.19 1.17 10.64
CA GLN A 47 -2.96 0.60 11.16
C GLN A 47 -1.90 1.71 11.35
N PRO A 48 -1.42 2.01 12.57
CA PRO A 48 -0.38 3.02 12.78
C PRO A 48 0.95 2.81 12.03
N ALA A 49 1.31 1.57 11.70
CA ALA A 49 2.57 1.30 10.99
C ALA A 49 2.52 1.63 9.49
N TYR A 50 1.33 1.72 8.88
CA TYR A 50 1.18 2.00 7.46
C TYR A 50 -0.24 2.43 7.08
N THR A 51 -0.34 3.26 6.05
CA THR A 51 -1.60 3.62 5.38
C THR A 51 -1.73 2.83 4.09
N VAL A 52 -2.84 2.12 3.89
CA VAL A 52 -3.11 1.38 2.65
C VAL A 52 -3.89 2.25 1.69
N LEU A 53 -3.43 2.34 0.45
CA LEU A 53 -4.07 3.03 -0.66
C LEU A 53 -4.51 2.03 -1.72
N ILE A 54 -5.76 2.14 -2.17
CA ILE A 54 -6.31 1.30 -3.24
C ILE A 54 -7.05 2.19 -4.23
N GLY A 55 -6.69 2.07 -5.52
CA GLY A 55 -7.42 2.69 -6.62
C GLY A 55 -8.66 1.86 -6.94
N ILE A 56 -9.85 2.47 -6.89
CA ILE A 56 -11.12 1.80 -7.17
C ILE A 56 -11.55 2.14 -8.60
N PRO A 57 -11.55 1.15 -9.51
CA PRO A 57 -12.01 1.37 -10.87
C PRO A 57 -13.54 1.53 -10.90
N ARG A 58 -14.05 2.20 -11.94
CA ARG A 58 -15.48 2.56 -12.11
C ARG A 58 -16.43 1.39 -11.81
N GLU A 59 -16.12 0.20 -12.32
CA GLU A 59 -16.94 -1.00 -12.17
C GLU A 59 -17.16 -1.42 -10.71
N ASN A 60 -16.24 -1.05 -9.81
CA ASN A 60 -16.28 -1.46 -8.40
C ASN A 60 -16.82 -0.35 -7.48
N VAL A 61 -17.07 0.86 -7.99
CA VAL A 61 -17.48 2.02 -7.20
C VAL A 61 -18.76 1.77 -6.41
N GLU A 62 -19.77 1.18 -7.04
CA GLU A 62 -21.06 0.93 -6.37
C GLU A 62 -20.96 -0.14 -5.28
N GLN A 63 -20.00 -1.06 -5.37
CA GLN A 63 -19.71 -2.01 -4.30
C GLN A 63 -19.06 -1.30 -3.11
N VAL A 64 -18.07 -0.44 -3.37
CA VAL A 64 -17.34 0.29 -2.33
C VAL A 64 -18.26 1.29 -1.60
N LYS A 65 -19.13 2.01 -2.32
CA LYS A 65 -20.10 2.94 -1.71
C LYS A 65 -21.11 2.28 -0.77
N LYS A 66 -21.35 0.97 -0.91
CA LYS A 66 -22.25 0.20 -0.04
C LYS A 66 -21.58 -0.26 1.24
N GLN A 67 -20.25 -0.15 1.35
CA GLN A 67 -19.53 -0.53 2.56
C GLN A 67 -19.86 0.45 3.69
N PRO A 68 -19.93 -0.04 4.94
CA PRO A 68 -20.14 0.83 6.10
C PRO A 68 -18.98 1.82 6.20
N LYS A 69 -19.30 3.03 6.66
CA LYS A 69 -18.26 4.01 7.02
C LYS A 69 -17.60 3.55 8.30
N GLU A 70 -16.28 3.43 8.28
CA GLU A 70 -15.47 3.04 9.43
C GLU A 70 -14.46 4.15 9.72
N ASP A 71 -14.20 4.38 11.01
CA ASP A 71 -13.20 5.37 11.42
C ASP A 71 -11.81 4.97 10.91
N GLY A 72 -11.05 5.94 10.41
CA GLY A 72 -9.75 5.71 9.77
C GLY A 72 -9.81 5.25 8.31
N LEU A 73 -11.01 5.01 7.76
CA LEU A 73 -11.23 4.74 6.34
C LEU A 73 -11.76 5.99 5.63
N THR A 74 -11.04 6.45 4.61
CA THR A 74 -11.43 7.61 3.80
C THR A 74 -11.58 7.19 2.34
N ILE A 75 -12.68 7.59 1.70
CA ILE A 75 -12.92 7.37 0.28
C ILE A 75 -13.05 8.73 -0.41
N LEU A 76 -12.22 8.96 -1.42
CA LEU A 76 -12.12 10.22 -2.16
C LEU A 76 -12.36 9.96 -3.65
N SER A 77 -12.72 11.00 -4.40
CA SER A 77 -12.58 10.91 -5.86
C SER A 77 -11.11 10.86 -6.26
N TRP A 78 -10.80 10.16 -7.36
CA TRP A 78 -9.45 10.14 -7.94
C TRP A 78 -8.88 11.55 -8.12
N LYS A 79 -9.67 12.47 -8.69
CA LYS A 79 -9.26 13.87 -8.92
C LYS A 79 -8.89 14.59 -7.62
N ALA A 80 -9.69 14.41 -6.56
CA ALA A 80 -9.40 15.02 -5.27
C ALA A 80 -8.11 14.44 -4.66
N PHE A 81 -7.92 13.13 -4.76
CA PHE A 81 -6.69 12.48 -4.32
C PHE A 81 -5.47 12.97 -5.10
N GLU A 82 -5.53 12.96 -6.43
CA GLU A 82 -4.42 13.38 -7.30
C GLU A 82 -4.00 14.84 -7.08
N THR A 83 -4.95 15.71 -6.75
CA THR A 83 -4.67 17.14 -6.48
C THR A 83 -3.91 17.36 -5.16
N ASP A 84 -4.14 16.50 -4.15
CA ASP A 84 -3.60 16.67 -2.79
C ASP A 84 -2.81 15.44 -2.32
N ALA A 85 -2.25 14.67 -3.27
CA ALA A 85 -1.66 13.36 -3.01
C ALA A 85 -0.49 13.46 -2.01
N GLU A 86 0.36 14.47 -2.17
CA GLU A 86 1.50 14.70 -1.26
C GLU A 86 1.05 14.88 0.18
N THR A 87 0.06 15.75 0.42
CA THR A 87 -0.49 15.98 1.77
C THR A 87 -1.17 14.74 2.32
N LEU A 88 -1.99 14.06 1.51
CA LEU A 88 -2.77 12.91 1.94
C LEU A 88 -1.89 11.71 2.30
N ILE A 89 -0.86 11.45 1.48
CA ILE A 89 0.13 10.41 1.75
C ILE A 89 1.02 10.80 2.93
N GLY A 90 1.46 12.06 2.98
CA GLY A 90 2.34 12.58 4.03
C GLY A 90 1.74 12.52 5.44
N LYS A 91 0.41 12.58 5.60
CA LYS A 91 -0.26 12.47 6.90
C LYS A 91 0.07 11.18 7.67
N GLY A 92 0.36 10.08 6.97
CA GLY A 92 0.69 8.81 7.57
C GLY A 92 2.18 8.65 7.93
N ILE A 93 3.02 9.61 7.54
CA ILE A 93 4.49 9.53 7.69
C ILE A 93 4.93 10.38 8.87
N SER A 94 5.38 9.73 9.94
CA SER A 94 5.84 10.41 11.16
C SER A 94 7.35 10.59 11.21
N ASN A 95 8.12 9.79 10.48
CA ASN A 95 9.58 9.91 10.39
C ASN A 95 10.07 9.56 8.97
N ASN A 96 10.09 10.53 8.06
CA ASN A 96 10.45 10.24 6.67
C ASN A 96 11.96 9.91 6.53
N GLU A 97 12.27 8.65 6.26
CA GLU A 97 13.63 8.14 6.05
C GLU A 97 14.08 8.16 4.59
N TYR A 98 13.17 8.49 3.66
CA TYR A 98 13.44 8.54 2.22
C TYR A 98 13.04 9.92 1.64
N PRO A 99 13.52 11.05 2.19
CA PRO A 99 13.07 12.39 1.80
C PRO A 99 13.40 12.77 0.35
N GLU A 100 14.39 12.12 -0.26
CA GLU A 100 14.78 12.31 -1.65
C GLU A 100 13.86 11.62 -2.65
N ILE A 101 13.05 10.66 -2.19
CA ILE A 101 12.17 9.89 -3.07
C ILE A 101 10.86 10.66 -3.29
N PRO A 102 10.45 10.91 -4.55
CA PRO A 102 9.14 11.47 -4.88
C PRO A 102 8.02 10.44 -4.65
N LEU A 103 7.76 10.12 -3.38
CA LEU A 103 6.87 9.04 -2.95
C LEU A 103 5.46 9.17 -3.53
N ALA A 104 4.85 10.36 -3.45
CA ALA A 104 3.50 10.59 -3.96
C ALA A 104 3.38 10.30 -5.47
N LYS A 105 4.38 10.71 -6.25
CA LYS A 105 4.44 10.43 -7.69
C LYS A 105 4.50 8.93 -7.97
N GLY A 106 5.35 8.20 -7.24
CA GLY A 106 5.45 6.74 -7.37
C GLY A 106 4.15 6.02 -7.01
N ILE A 107 3.51 6.41 -5.90
CA ILE A 107 2.22 5.85 -5.48
C ILE A 107 1.11 6.16 -6.50
N LEU A 108 1.03 7.38 -7.03
CA LEU A 108 0.07 7.73 -8.07
C LEU A 108 0.26 6.85 -9.32
N ALA A 109 1.51 6.62 -9.73
CA ALA A 109 1.83 5.76 -10.86
C ALA A 109 1.42 4.29 -10.60
N LEU A 110 1.72 3.76 -9.41
CA LEU A 110 1.32 2.41 -9.01
C LEU A 110 -0.20 2.23 -9.02
N LEU A 111 -0.94 3.17 -8.43
CA LEU A 111 -2.40 3.10 -8.39
C LEU A 111 -2.98 3.07 -9.81
N LYS A 112 -2.50 3.95 -10.70
CA LYS A 112 -2.91 4.01 -12.12
C LYS A 112 -2.62 2.71 -12.86
N LEU A 113 -1.45 2.12 -12.64
CA LEU A 113 -1.01 0.93 -13.37
C LEU A 113 -1.66 -0.36 -12.83
N TYR A 114 -1.93 -0.42 -11.53
CA TYR A 114 -2.48 -1.58 -10.84
C TYR A 114 -3.73 -1.20 -10.03
N PRO A 115 -4.84 -0.84 -10.69
CA PRO A 115 -6.10 -0.59 -9.99
C PRO A 115 -6.54 -1.83 -9.21
N ALA A 116 -7.24 -1.61 -8.11
CA ALA A 116 -7.64 -2.61 -7.11
C ALA A 116 -6.50 -3.32 -6.35
N MET A 117 -5.23 -3.04 -6.65
CA MET A 117 -4.10 -3.54 -5.87
C MET A 117 -3.83 -2.63 -4.65
N PRO A 118 -3.65 -3.19 -3.45
CA PRO A 118 -3.30 -2.42 -2.25
C PRO A 118 -1.82 -2.07 -2.21
N PHE A 119 -1.52 -0.80 -1.95
CA PHE A 119 -0.18 -0.30 -1.70
C PHE A 119 -0.12 0.37 -0.34
N GLY A 120 0.79 -0.10 0.52
CA GLY A 120 1.03 0.48 1.83
C GLY A 120 2.09 1.58 1.73
N VAL A 121 1.79 2.75 2.28
CA VAL A 121 2.78 3.76 2.63
C VAL A 121 3.03 3.66 4.12
N THR A 122 4.26 3.32 4.50
CA THR A 122 4.65 3.06 5.88
C THR A 122 4.93 4.36 6.64
N TRP A 123 4.92 4.27 7.98
CA TRP A 123 5.14 5.41 8.88
C TRP A 123 6.49 6.12 8.68
N ASN A 124 7.49 5.43 8.12
CA ASN A 124 8.81 5.97 7.83
C ASN A 124 9.00 6.39 6.35
N GLY A 125 7.93 6.37 5.54
CA GLY A 125 7.97 6.76 4.14
C GLY A 125 8.32 5.63 3.16
N GLY A 126 8.50 4.40 3.65
CA GLY A 126 8.69 3.21 2.82
C GLY A 126 7.39 2.74 2.15
N VAL A 127 7.51 1.81 1.21
CA VAL A 127 6.40 1.22 0.45
C VAL A 127 6.28 -0.27 0.74
N ALA A 128 5.09 -0.72 1.12
CA ALA A 128 4.76 -2.12 1.37
C ALA A 128 3.78 -2.65 0.31
N VAL A 129 4.14 -3.77 -0.33
CA VAL A 129 3.30 -4.39 -1.38
C VAL A 129 2.94 -5.82 -0.98
N THR A 130 3.92 -6.55 -0.44
CA THR A 130 3.76 -7.95 -0.03
C THR A 130 3.49 -8.06 1.46
N TYR A 131 2.95 -9.20 1.90
CA TYR A 131 2.75 -9.49 3.33
C TYR A 131 4.02 -9.30 4.17
N SER A 132 5.19 -9.73 3.66
CA SER A 132 6.46 -9.56 4.36
C SER A 132 6.85 -8.10 4.53
N ASP A 133 6.51 -7.23 3.57
CA ASP A 133 6.79 -5.80 3.66
C ASP A 133 5.94 -5.16 4.77
N TYR A 134 4.65 -5.48 4.81
CA TYR A 134 3.76 -5.02 5.89
C TYR A 134 4.24 -5.48 7.27
N LYS A 135 4.64 -6.75 7.40
CA LYS A 135 5.21 -7.27 8.66
C LYS A 135 6.55 -6.64 9.02
N HIS A 136 7.37 -6.30 8.03
CA HIS A 136 8.60 -5.56 8.25
C HIS A 136 8.31 -4.16 8.79
N ALA A 137 7.38 -3.43 8.18
CA ALA A 137 6.95 -2.10 8.61
C ALA A 137 6.40 -2.11 10.04
N GLU A 138 5.54 -3.07 10.38
CA GLU A 138 5.02 -3.26 11.75
C GLU A 138 6.15 -3.49 12.77
N LYS A 139 7.09 -4.37 12.45
CA LYS A 139 8.23 -4.68 13.33
C LYS A 139 9.11 -3.45 13.58
N LEU A 140 9.39 -2.67 12.53
CA LEU A 140 10.18 -1.44 12.64
C LEU A 140 9.43 -0.37 13.43
N TYR A 141 8.13 -0.22 13.19
CA TYR A 141 7.28 0.69 13.96
C TYR A 141 7.28 0.35 15.44
N ASP A 142 7.03 -0.92 15.79
CA ASP A 142 7.05 -1.40 17.17
C ASP A 142 8.39 -1.16 17.84
N LEU A 143 9.48 -1.33 17.10
CA LEU A 143 10.83 -1.10 17.61
C LEU A 143 11.06 0.39 17.90
N HIS A 144 10.69 1.26 16.95
CA HIS A 144 10.78 2.72 17.11
C HIS A 144 9.96 3.23 18.30
N GLN A 145 8.75 2.70 18.49
CA GLN A 145 7.90 3.05 19.63
C GLN A 145 8.47 2.59 20.98
N LYS A 146 9.22 1.46 21.00
CA LYS A 146 9.83 0.94 22.23
C LYS A 146 11.14 1.64 22.58
N SER A 147 12.00 1.87 21.60
CA SER A 147 13.31 2.48 21.78
C SER A 147 13.85 3.05 20.47
N ALA A 148 14.03 4.38 20.44
CA ALA A 148 14.68 5.06 19.31
C ALA A 148 16.12 4.56 19.10
N ASP A 149 16.88 4.34 20.18
CA ASP A 149 18.26 3.85 20.08
C ASP A 149 18.33 2.44 19.49
N GLU A 150 17.45 1.54 19.95
CA GLU A 150 17.40 0.18 19.43
C GLU A 150 16.95 0.15 17.96
N TYR A 151 16.03 1.04 17.60
CA TYR A 151 15.60 1.26 16.23
C TYR A 151 16.77 1.70 15.34
N GLU A 152 17.50 2.75 15.71
CA GLU A 152 18.64 3.25 14.93
C GLU A 152 19.75 2.20 14.77
N GLN A 153 19.94 1.31 15.75
CA GLN A 153 20.93 0.23 15.65
C GLN A 153 20.50 -0.91 14.70
N LYS A 154 19.20 -1.20 14.64
CA LYS A 154 18.65 -2.38 13.96
C LYS A 154 17.96 -2.09 12.64
N LYS A 155 17.63 -0.83 12.36
CA LYS A 155 17.01 -0.47 11.08
C LYS A 155 17.94 -0.81 9.92
N PRO A 156 17.39 -1.15 8.74
CA PRO A 156 18.19 -1.33 7.54
C PRO A 156 19.12 -0.14 7.30
N LYS A 157 20.37 -0.41 6.92
CA LYS A 157 21.40 0.64 6.70
C LYS A 157 21.63 0.94 5.23
N ASP A 158 21.14 0.08 4.36
CA ASP A 158 21.27 0.18 2.92
C ASP A 158 20.00 -0.36 2.25
N ARG A 159 19.78 0.09 1.02
CA ARG A 159 18.63 -0.29 0.19
C ARG A 159 18.48 -1.80 -0.01
N ALA A 160 19.56 -2.57 -0.07
CA ALA A 160 19.47 -4.01 -0.32
C ALA A 160 18.96 -4.78 0.91
N SER A 161 19.27 -4.27 2.11
CA SER A 161 18.77 -4.80 3.39
C SER A 161 17.35 -4.33 3.76
N ASP A 162 16.82 -3.36 3.01
CA ASP A 162 15.54 -2.70 3.30
C ASP A 162 14.42 -3.15 2.32
N PRO A 163 13.54 -4.09 2.71
CA PRO A 163 12.49 -4.57 1.83
C PRO A 163 11.43 -3.51 1.52
N ILE A 164 11.26 -2.50 2.38
CA ILE A 164 10.25 -1.44 2.21
C ILE A 164 10.83 -0.19 1.54
N HIS A 165 12.11 -0.18 1.17
CA HIS A 165 12.70 0.94 0.45
C HIS A 165 11.89 1.24 -0.82
N PRO A 166 11.38 2.47 -1.03
CA PRO A 166 10.48 2.77 -2.13
C PRO A 166 11.02 2.37 -3.51
N GLU A 167 12.31 2.59 -3.75
CA GLU A 167 12.95 2.21 -5.02
C GLU A 167 12.95 0.70 -5.31
N ASN A 168 12.89 -0.17 -4.29
CA ASN A 168 12.80 -1.62 -4.51
C ASN A 168 11.44 -1.97 -5.13
N GLN A 169 10.38 -1.34 -4.62
CA GLN A 169 9.01 -1.57 -5.09
C GLN A 169 8.76 -0.83 -6.42
N PHE A 170 9.13 0.44 -6.51
CA PHE A 170 8.97 1.23 -7.72
C PHE A 170 9.82 0.70 -8.88
N GLY A 171 11.08 0.33 -8.63
CA GLY A 171 11.93 -0.29 -9.65
C GLY A 171 11.34 -1.59 -10.18
N ALA A 172 10.80 -2.44 -9.30
CA ALA A 172 10.21 -3.72 -9.69
C ALA A 172 8.89 -3.57 -10.46
N LEU A 173 8.06 -2.59 -10.10
CA LEU A 173 6.67 -2.47 -10.60
C LEU A 173 6.47 -1.40 -11.68
N LEU A 174 7.33 -0.37 -11.70
CA LEU A 174 7.25 0.77 -12.62
C LEU A 174 8.47 0.89 -13.55
N GLY A 175 9.52 0.08 -13.34
CA GLY A 175 10.80 0.24 -14.05
C GLY A 175 11.56 1.49 -13.61
N GLU A 176 12.29 2.13 -14.53
CA GLU A 176 13.05 3.37 -14.25
C GLU A 176 12.26 4.65 -14.57
N ASP A 177 11.09 4.54 -15.19
CA ASP A 177 10.34 5.70 -15.71
C ASP A 177 9.73 6.57 -14.60
N TRP A 178 9.54 6.04 -13.38
CA TRP A 178 9.03 6.82 -12.26
C TRP A 178 9.99 7.93 -11.78
N LYS A 179 11.28 7.81 -12.12
CA LYS A 179 12.33 8.79 -11.78
C LYS A 179 12.39 10.01 -12.71
N LYS A 180 11.79 9.94 -13.90
CA LYS A 180 11.76 11.03 -14.91
C LYS A 180 10.64 12.00 -14.60
#